data_AF-A0A9E4E262-F1
#
_entry.id   AF-A0A9E4E262-F1
#
_cell.length_a   1.000
_cell.length_b   1.000
_cell.length_c   1.000
_cell.angle_alpha   90.00
_cell.angle_beta   90.00
_cell.angle_gamma   90.00
#
_symmetry.space_group_name_H-M   'P 1'
#
loop_
_entity.id
_entity.type
_entity.pdbx_description
1 polymer ?
#
loop_
_entity_poly.entity_id
_entity_poly.type
_entity_poly.pdbx_seq_one_letter_code
_entity_poly.pdbx_strand_id
1 'polypeptide(L)'
;MNIFWLFIRWIHVIAAVVWIGGNLILAMVIVPYFRQNLPPVKRIQLLTQIGKRFEPIVWGCVGILFFTGIANIFEAIGLGSSSGSETINAFMRTLLIKLILFIALLILTALHSFVFGPRLSAAIEGLDPETKELPPQVKPLRKQMSIVSSLMGVVSLLILLAAVALRMGI
;
A
#
# COMPACT_ATOMS: atom_id res chain seq x y z
N MET A 1 15.91 7.77 -25.08
CA MET A 1 15.48 6.89 -23.97
C MET A 1 15.37 5.49 -24.53
N ASN A 2 16.15 4.53 -24.03
CA ASN A 2 16.21 3.19 -24.62
C ASN A 2 14.92 2.41 -24.28
N ILE A 3 14.44 1.57 -25.20
CA ILE A 3 13.20 0.78 -25.05
C ILE A 3 13.14 0.01 -23.72
N PHE A 4 14.30 -0.44 -23.25
CA PHE A 4 14.48 -1.14 -21.98
C PHE A 4 14.05 -0.31 -20.75
N TRP A 5 14.47 0.95 -20.66
CA TRP A 5 14.12 1.84 -19.54
C TRP A 5 12.65 2.24 -19.56
N LEU A 6 12.09 2.43 -20.76
CA LEU A 6 10.65 2.63 -20.91
C LEU A 6 9.86 1.44 -20.36
N PHE A 7 10.29 0.22 -20.66
CA PHE A 7 9.65 -1.00 -20.17
C PHE A 7 9.72 -1.13 -18.65
N ILE A 8 10.87 -0.83 -18.03
CA ILE A 8 11.03 -0.81 -16.56
C ILE A 8 10.05 0.18 -15.91
N ARG A 9 9.97 1.40 -16.43
CA ARG A 9 9.05 2.43 -15.91
C ARG A 9 7.59 2.04 -16.12
N TRP A 10 7.26 1.45 -17.26
CA TRP A 10 5.93 0.96 -17.55
C TRP A 10 5.50 -0.12 -16.55
N ILE A 11 6.34 -1.13 -16.31
CA ILE A 11 6.09 -2.15 -15.29
C ILE A 11 5.96 -1.55 -13.88
N HIS A 12 6.82 -0.59 -13.52
CA HIS A 12 6.74 0.11 -12.23
C HIS A 12 5.38 0.78 -12.03
N VAL A 13 4.91 1.51 -13.05
CA VAL A 13 3.60 2.20 -13.00
C VAL A 13 2.46 1.19 -12.95
N ILE A 14 2.51 0.11 -13.73
CA ILE A 14 1.49 -0.95 -13.67
C ILE A 14 1.40 -1.56 -12.26
N ALA A 15 2.54 -1.89 -11.64
CA ALA A 15 2.56 -2.41 -10.27
C ALA A 15 1.98 -1.41 -9.26
N ALA A 16 2.30 -0.12 -9.41
CA ALA A 16 1.72 0.93 -8.57
C ALA A 16 0.19 1.04 -8.74
N VAL A 17 -0.30 1.00 -9.98
CA VAL A 17 -1.74 1.07 -10.29
C VAL A 17 -2.48 -0.15 -9.75
N VAL A 18 -1.95 -1.35 -9.93
CA VAL A 18 -2.58 -2.59 -9.42
C VAL A 18 -2.68 -2.56 -7.91
N TRP A 19 -1.59 -2.20 -7.21
CA TRP A 19 -1.59 -2.16 -5.76
C TRP A 19 -2.51 -1.06 -5.22
N ILE A 20 -2.32 0.19 -5.64
CA ILE A 20 -3.07 1.33 -5.09
C ILE A 20 -4.53 1.26 -5.52
N GLY A 21 -4.81 0.90 -6.77
CA GLY A 21 -6.17 0.71 -7.27
C GLY A 21 -6.92 -0.41 -6.56
N GLY A 22 -6.26 -1.57 -6.33
CA GLY A 22 -6.87 -2.68 -5.59
C GLY A 22 -7.21 -2.31 -4.15
N ASN A 23 -6.32 -1.60 -3.46
CA ASN A 23 -6.59 -1.07 -2.11
C ASN A 23 -7.75 -0.06 -2.11
N LEU A 24 -7.82 0.81 -3.12
CA LEU A 24 -8.88 1.81 -3.24
C LEU A 24 -10.25 1.15 -3.42
N ILE A 25 -10.34 0.13 -4.27
CA ILE A 25 -11.58 -0.65 -4.47
C ILE A 25 -11.99 -1.36 -3.18
N LEU A 26 -11.04 -1.98 -2.47
CA LEU A 26 -11.32 -2.64 -1.20
C LEU A 26 -11.88 -1.64 -0.17
N ALA A 27 -11.24 -0.47 -0.04
CA ALA A 27 -11.61 0.54 0.95
C ALA A 27 -12.89 1.31 0.62
N MET A 28 -13.12 1.65 -0.65
CA MET A 28 -14.23 2.51 -1.07
C MET A 28 -15.48 1.75 -1.53
N VAL A 29 -15.34 0.51 -1.98
CA VAL A 29 -16.46 -0.27 -2.52
C VAL A 29 -16.79 -1.46 -1.62
N ILE A 30 -15.82 -2.36 -1.41
CA ILE A 30 -16.07 -3.64 -0.75
C ILE A 30 -16.35 -3.44 0.75
N VAL A 31 -15.53 -2.67 1.45
CA VAL A 31 -15.69 -2.41 2.89
C VAL A 31 -17.02 -1.70 3.21
N PRO A 32 -17.42 -0.62 2.52
CA PRO A 32 -18.71 0.03 2.74
C PRO A 32 -19.89 -0.90 2.44
N TYR A 33 -19.83 -1.65 1.34
CA TYR A 33 -20.87 -2.61 0.98
C TYR A 33 -21.08 -3.65 2.09
N PHE A 34 -20.01 -4.26 2.60
CA PHE A 34 -20.15 -5.21 3.71
C PHE A 34 -20.51 -4.56 5.03
N ARG A 35 -20.15 -3.30 5.26
CA ARG A 35 -20.54 -2.58 6.48
C ARG A 35 -22.05 -2.35 6.55
N GLN A 36 -22.72 -2.18 5.41
CA GLN A 36 -24.16 -1.97 5.34
C GLN A 36 -24.95 -3.28 5.36
N ASN A 37 -24.40 -4.35 4.77
CA ASN A 37 -25.15 -5.56 4.49
C ASN A 37 -24.82 -6.76 5.41
N LEU A 38 -23.77 -6.69 6.24
CA LEU A 38 -23.33 -7.84 7.02
C LEU A 38 -23.10 -7.55 8.52
N PRO A 39 -23.39 -8.54 9.39
CA PRO A 39 -22.98 -8.52 10.78
C PRO A 39 -21.46 -8.39 10.93
N PRO A 40 -20.97 -7.84 12.06
CA PRO A 40 -19.56 -7.52 12.23
C PRO A 40 -18.60 -8.71 12.12
N VAL A 41 -18.97 -9.88 12.66
CA VAL A 41 -18.14 -11.10 12.65
C VAL A 41 -18.02 -11.63 11.21
N LYS A 42 -19.15 -11.84 10.54
CA LYS A 42 -19.23 -12.28 9.14
C LYS A 42 -18.50 -11.35 8.19
N ARG A 43 -18.63 -10.03 8.38
CA ARG A 43 -17.86 -9.03 7.62
C ARG A 43 -16.35 -9.23 7.78
N ILE A 44 -15.86 -9.39 9.01
CA ILE A 44 -14.42 -9.56 9.26
C ILE A 44 -13.94 -10.85 8.60
N GLN A 45 -14.66 -11.97 8.75
CA GLN A 45 -14.31 -13.24 8.12
C GLN A 45 -14.16 -13.10 6.59
N LEU A 46 -15.13 -12.48 5.91
CA LEU A 46 -15.08 -12.29 4.47
C LEU A 46 -13.98 -11.33 4.04
N LEU A 47 -13.80 -10.20 4.74
CA LEU A 47 -12.71 -9.27 4.44
C LEU A 47 -11.33 -9.91 4.63
N THR A 48 -11.15 -10.74 5.67
CA THR A 48 -9.91 -11.49 5.88
C THR A 48 -9.67 -12.51 4.77
N GLN A 49 -10.70 -13.21 4.30
CA GLN A 49 -10.57 -14.15 3.16
C GLN A 49 -10.20 -13.43 1.86
N ILE A 50 -10.84 -12.30 1.56
CA ILE A 50 -10.51 -11.47 0.40
C ILE A 50 -9.07 -10.95 0.52
N GLY A 51 -8.70 -10.43 1.70
CA GLY A 51 -7.36 -9.94 2.00
C GLY A 51 -6.28 -11.00 1.74
N LYS A 52 -6.46 -12.22 2.27
CA LYS A 52 -5.53 -13.35 2.05
C LYS A 52 -5.36 -13.72 0.57
N ARG A 53 -6.41 -13.57 -0.24
CA ARG A 53 -6.32 -13.81 -1.70
C ARG A 53 -5.63 -12.68 -2.44
N PHE A 54 -5.74 -11.44 -1.93
CA PHE A 54 -5.09 -10.27 -2.50
C PHE A 54 -3.63 -10.11 -2.06
N GLU A 55 -3.25 -10.66 -0.89
CA GLU A 55 -1.90 -10.59 -0.33
C GLU A 55 -0.78 -11.01 -1.30
N PRO A 56 -0.85 -12.16 -2.02
CA PRO A 56 0.18 -12.54 -2.98
C PRO A 56 0.37 -11.51 -4.11
N ILE A 57 -0.73 -10.88 -4.55
CA ILE A 57 -0.70 -9.83 -5.59
C ILE A 57 0.00 -8.59 -5.04
N VAL A 58 -0.31 -8.19 -3.81
CA VAL A 58 0.32 -7.07 -3.12
C VAL A 58 1.83 -7.30 -2.98
N TRP A 59 2.25 -8.47 -2.50
CA TRP A 59 3.67 -8.79 -2.35
C TRP A 59 4.40 -8.92 -3.69
N GLY A 60 3.72 -9.39 -4.74
CA GLY A 60 4.24 -9.33 -6.11
C GLY A 60 4.48 -7.89 -6.57
N CYS A 61 3.51 -7.00 -6.34
CA CYS A 61 3.66 -5.57 -6.66
C CYS A 61 4.79 -4.91 -5.85
N VAL A 62 4.92 -5.24 -4.55
CA VAL A 62 6.03 -4.80 -3.69
C VAL A 62 7.38 -5.15 -4.31
N GLY A 63 7.56 -6.42 -4.69
CA GLY A 63 8.82 -6.88 -5.29
C GLY A 63 9.13 -6.13 -6.57
N ILE A 64 8.14 -6.00 -7.47
CA ILE A 64 8.30 -5.26 -8.72
C ILE A 64 8.68 -3.80 -8.44
N LEU A 65 7.96 -3.09 -7.57
CA LEU A 65 8.22 -1.69 -7.25
C LEU A 65 9.60 -1.48 -6.62
N PHE A 66 10.05 -2.40 -5.77
CA PHE A 66 11.37 -2.36 -5.15
C PHE A 66 12.47 -2.46 -6.21
N PHE A 67 12.47 -3.52 -7.02
CA PHE A 67 13.53 -3.74 -8.02
C PHE A 67 13.51 -2.70 -9.14
N THR A 68 12.33 -2.35 -9.65
CA THR A 68 12.21 -1.31 -10.68
C THR A 68 12.51 0.08 -10.11
N GLY A 69 12.20 0.34 -8.84
CA GLY A 69 12.58 1.57 -8.15
C GLY A 69 14.09 1.75 -8.08
N ILE A 70 14.81 0.70 -7.68
CA ILE A 70 16.29 0.67 -7.68
C ILE A 70 16.84 0.93 -9.08
N ALA A 71 16.32 0.24 -10.11
CA ALA A 71 16.76 0.45 -11.49
C ALA A 71 16.55 1.90 -11.97
N ASN A 72 15.40 2.50 -11.65
CA ASN A 72 15.12 3.90 -11.99
C ASN A 72 16.07 4.89 -11.27
N ILE A 73 16.48 4.59 -10.04
CA ILE A 73 17.46 5.41 -9.30
C ILE A 73 18.83 5.35 -10.00
N PHE A 74 19.28 4.15 -10.37
CA PHE A 74 20.55 4.00 -11.11
C PHE A 74 20.53 4.73 -12.45
N GLU A 75 19.43 4.66 -13.19
CA GLU A 75 19.27 5.42 -14.44
C GLU A 75 19.35 6.94 -14.19
N ALA A 76 18.65 7.42 -13.16
CA ALA A 76 18.61 8.85 -12.84
C ALA A 76 19.97 9.40 -12.37
N ILE A 77 20.71 8.65 -11.55
CA ILE A 77 22.04 9.05 -11.08
C ILE A 77 23.07 8.94 -12.21
N GLY A 78 23.01 7.88 -13.03
CA GLY A 78 23.93 7.65 -14.14
C GLY A 78 23.81 8.64 -15.30
N LEU A 79 22.64 9.29 -15.45
CA LEU A 79 22.40 10.35 -16.44
C LEU A 79 22.55 11.78 -15.85
N GLY A 80 22.73 11.92 -14.54
CA GLY A 80 22.62 13.17 -13.79
C GLY A 80 23.82 14.12 -13.83
N SER A 81 24.76 13.98 -14.78
CA SER A 81 25.97 14.81 -14.83
C SER A 81 25.78 16.20 -15.50
N SER A 82 24.55 16.64 -15.80
CA SER A 82 24.33 17.82 -16.68
C SER A 82 23.42 18.93 -16.13
N SER A 83 22.78 18.78 -14.96
CA SER A 83 21.88 19.80 -14.39
C SER A 83 22.51 20.52 -13.20
N GLY A 84 22.28 21.83 -13.06
CA GLY A 84 22.84 22.67 -11.99
C GLY A 84 22.57 22.14 -10.57
N SER A 85 23.42 22.54 -9.61
CA SER A 85 23.47 21.97 -8.26
C SER A 85 22.14 22.04 -7.49
N GLU A 86 21.32 23.08 -7.71
CA GLU A 86 20.04 23.23 -7.03
C GLU A 86 18.97 22.23 -7.50
N THR A 87 18.90 21.93 -8.80
CA THR A 87 17.96 20.95 -9.35
C THR A 87 18.29 19.53 -8.88
N ILE A 88 19.58 19.21 -8.76
CA ILE A 88 20.04 17.94 -8.19
C ILE A 88 19.61 17.84 -6.71
N ASN A 89 19.77 18.92 -5.94
CA ASN A 89 19.36 18.94 -4.54
C ASN A 89 17.85 18.76 -4.33
N ALA A 90 17.01 19.40 -5.16
CA ALA A 90 15.56 19.22 -5.11
C ALA A 90 15.15 17.79 -5.48
N PHE A 91 15.69 17.26 -6.58
CA PHE A 91 15.44 15.88 -7.02
C PHE A 91 15.82 14.85 -5.94
N MET A 92 17.01 14.98 -5.35
CA MET A 92 17.49 14.04 -4.32
C MET A 92 16.64 14.09 -3.05
N ARG A 93 16.17 15.29 -2.65
CA ARG A 93 15.26 15.44 -1.52
C ARG A 93 13.91 14.77 -1.78
N THR A 94 13.29 15.00 -2.94
CA THR A 94 12.01 14.40 -3.30
C THR A 94 12.13 12.87 -3.43
N LEU A 95 13.25 12.38 -3.96
CA LEU A 95 13.56 10.95 -4.02
C LEU A 95 13.67 10.33 -2.62
N LEU A 96 14.36 10.99 -1.69
CA LEU A 96 14.51 10.51 -0.31
C LEU A 96 13.15 10.45 0.41
N ILE A 97 12.32 11.48 0.25
CA ILE A 97 10.94 11.48 0.80
C ILE A 97 10.16 10.29 0.26
N LYS A 98 10.20 10.06 -1.07
CA LYS A 98 9.50 8.92 -1.70
C LYS A 98 9.99 7.58 -1.14
N LEU A 99 11.30 7.43 -0.89
CA LEU A 99 11.88 6.21 -0.35
C LEU A 99 11.46 5.97 1.11
N ILE A 100 11.48 7.00 1.95
CA ILE A 100 11.01 6.93 3.34
C ILE A 100 9.54 6.53 3.37
N LEU A 101 8.71 7.17 2.56
CA LEU A 101 7.29 6.84 2.44
C LEU A 101 7.07 5.40 1.98
N PHE A 102 7.87 4.93 1.00
CA PHE A 102 7.80 3.55 0.52
C PHE A 102 8.18 2.55 1.61
N ILE A 103 9.26 2.80 2.36
CA ILE A 103 9.67 1.95 3.50
C ILE A 103 8.58 1.94 4.58
N ALA A 104 8.03 3.10 4.92
CA ALA A 104 6.92 3.20 5.87
C ALA A 104 5.69 2.41 5.40
N LEU A 105 5.35 2.47 4.11
CA LEU A 105 4.27 1.69 3.52
C LEU A 105 4.55 0.19 3.60
N LEU A 106 5.78 -0.26 3.35
CA LEU A 106 6.17 -1.67 3.49
C LEU A 106 5.98 -2.16 4.93
N ILE A 107 6.44 -1.38 5.91
CA ILE A 107 6.27 -1.72 7.33
C ILE A 107 4.78 -1.82 7.68
N LEU A 108 3.97 -0.82 7.29
CA LEU A 108 2.53 -0.84 7.53
C LEU A 108 1.86 -2.04 6.86
N THR A 109 2.24 -2.37 5.63
CA THR A 109 1.70 -3.52 4.87
C THR A 109 2.05 -4.84 5.55
N ALA A 110 3.30 -4.99 6.01
CA ALA A 110 3.76 -6.17 6.74
C ALA A 110 3.03 -6.31 8.08
N LEU A 111 2.90 -5.23 8.85
CA LEU A 111 2.15 -5.22 10.10
C LEU A 111 0.67 -5.57 9.87
N HIS A 112 0.05 -4.99 8.85
CA HIS A 112 -1.34 -5.29 8.50
C HIS A 112 -1.53 -6.77 8.16
N SER A 113 -0.68 -7.31 7.29
CA SER A 113 -0.81 -8.68 6.77
C SER A 113 -0.43 -9.75 7.80
N PHE A 114 0.69 -9.57 8.51
CA PHE A 114 1.23 -10.62 9.37
C PHE A 114 0.84 -10.49 10.84
N VAL A 115 0.50 -9.28 11.31
CA VAL A 115 0.19 -9.05 12.73
C VAL A 115 -1.30 -8.83 12.93
N PHE A 116 -1.88 -7.83 12.27
CA PHE A 116 -3.28 -7.45 12.54
C PHE A 116 -4.28 -8.42 11.92
N GLY A 117 -4.03 -8.93 10.70
CA GLY A 117 -4.88 -9.92 10.05
C GLY A 117 -5.08 -11.20 10.89
N PRO A 118 -4.01 -11.91 11.27
CA PRO A 118 -4.10 -13.12 12.07
C PRO A 118 -4.68 -12.86 13.46
N ARG A 119 -4.27 -11.78 14.14
CA ARG A 119 -4.81 -11.43 15.48
C ARG A 119 -6.31 -11.18 15.45
N LEU A 120 -6.81 -10.45 14.44
CA LEU A 120 -8.23 -10.18 14.34
C LEU A 120 -9.02 -11.44 14.00
N SER A 121 -8.48 -12.30 13.13
CA SER A 121 -9.08 -13.59 12.79
C SER A 121 -9.19 -14.51 14.01
N ALA A 122 -8.13 -14.61 14.82
CA ALA A 122 -8.13 -15.41 16.06
C ALA A 122 -9.09 -14.82 17.11
N ALA A 123 -9.16 -13.49 17.23
CA ALA A 123 -10.03 -12.83 18.21
C ALA A 123 -11.54 -12.98 17.92
N ILE A 124 -11.91 -13.40 16.70
CA ILE A 124 -13.30 -13.69 16.33
C ILE A 124 -13.57 -15.18 16.12
N GLU A 125 -12.56 -16.03 16.31
CA GLU A 125 -12.68 -17.47 16.15
C GLU A 125 -13.63 -18.03 17.22
N GLY A 126 -14.62 -18.83 16.79
CA GLY A 126 -15.66 -19.36 17.68
C GLY A 126 -16.83 -18.41 17.99
N LEU A 127 -16.82 -17.17 17.49
CA LEU A 127 -17.99 -16.29 17.58
C LEU A 127 -19.04 -16.66 16.52
N ASP A 128 -20.32 -16.53 16.88
CA ASP A 128 -21.43 -16.71 15.94
C ASP A 128 -21.33 -15.66 14.80
N PRO A 129 -21.32 -16.06 13.52
CA PRO A 129 -21.32 -15.14 12.39
C PRO A 129 -22.45 -14.09 12.42
N GLU A 130 -23.59 -14.42 13.03
CA GLU A 130 -24.77 -13.54 13.12
C GLU A 130 -24.75 -12.66 14.38
N THR A 131 -23.64 -12.65 15.13
CA THR A 131 -23.46 -11.78 16.30
C THR A 131 -23.63 -10.31 15.92
N LYS A 132 -24.61 -9.64 16.52
CA LYS A 132 -24.94 -8.22 16.23
C LYS A 132 -23.86 -7.23 16.70
N GLU A 133 -23.18 -7.54 17.81
CA GLU A 133 -22.14 -6.68 18.38
C GLU A 133 -20.83 -7.41 18.65
N LEU A 134 -19.71 -6.77 18.30
CA LEU A 134 -18.39 -7.29 18.65
C LEU A 134 -18.18 -7.29 20.18
N PRO A 135 -17.54 -8.33 20.73
CA PRO A 135 -17.13 -8.32 22.13
C PRO A 135 -16.25 -7.09 22.44
N PRO A 136 -16.33 -6.51 23.66
CA PRO A 136 -15.55 -5.34 24.04
C PRO A 136 -14.03 -5.50 23.81
N GLN A 137 -13.54 -6.74 23.94
CA GLN A 137 -12.13 -7.11 23.76
C GLN A 137 -11.67 -7.00 22.28
N VAL A 138 -12.57 -7.19 21.32
CA VAL A 138 -12.25 -7.16 19.87
C VAL A 138 -12.41 -5.76 19.27
N LYS A 139 -13.26 -4.91 19.86
CA LYS A 139 -13.48 -3.51 19.41
C LYS A 139 -12.18 -2.70 19.25
N PRO A 140 -11.22 -2.68 20.20
CA PRO A 140 -9.98 -1.90 20.04
C PRO A 140 -9.08 -2.45 18.93
N LEU A 141 -8.96 -3.77 18.81
CA LEU A 141 -8.15 -4.42 17.77
C LEU A 141 -8.68 -4.10 16.37
N ARG A 142 -10.01 -4.13 16.18
CA ARG A 142 -10.65 -3.72 14.94
C ARG A 142 -10.38 -2.25 14.61
N LYS A 143 -10.42 -1.36 15.62
CA LYS A 143 -10.12 0.07 15.43
C LYS A 143 -8.67 0.26 15.00
N GLN A 144 -7.72 -0.41 15.67
CA GLN A 144 -6.30 -0.38 15.29
C GLN A 144 -6.09 -0.84 13.84
N MET A 145 -6.68 -1.97 13.45
CA MET A 145 -6.60 -2.46 12.06
C MET A 145 -7.16 -1.45 11.05
N SER A 146 -8.30 -0.81 11.37
CA SER A 146 -8.88 0.23 10.50
C SER A 146 -7.97 1.45 10.38
N ILE A 147 -7.32 1.88 11.46
CA ILE A 147 -6.38 3.02 11.44
C ILE A 147 -5.17 2.68 10.58
N VAL A 148 -4.58 1.50 10.77
CA VAL A 148 -3.43 1.02 9.98
C VAL A 148 -3.79 0.98 8.48
N SER A 149 -4.96 0.43 8.14
CA SER A 149 -5.44 0.39 6.75
C SER A 149 -5.64 1.80 6.16
N SER A 150 -6.23 2.74 6.92
CA SER A 150 -6.37 4.13 6.48
C SER A 150 -5.01 4.81 6.26
N LEU A 151 -4.05 4.60 7.17
CA LEU A 151 -2.70 5.13 7.03
C LEU A 151 -2.00 4.58 5.79
N MET A 152 -2.13 3.28 5.49
CA MET A 152 -1.60 2.69 4.25
C MET A 152 -2.15 3.39 3.01
N GLY A 153 -3.46 3.67 2.98
CA GLY A 153 -4.09 4.39 1.87
C GLY A 153 -3.55 5.81 1.71
N VAL A 154 -3.47 6.57 2.80
CA VAL A 154 -2.94 7.96 2.79
C VAL A 154 -1.48 7.97 2.35
N VAL A 155 -0.64 7.12 2.92
CA VAL A 155 0.78 7.01 2.55
C VAL A 155 0.94 6.63 1.08
N SER A 156 0.09 5.73 0.56
CA SER A 156 0.11 5.35 -0.86
C SER A 156 -0.18 6.55 -1.78
N LEU A 157 -1.16 7.39 -1.43
CA LEU A 157 -1.47 8.60 -2.18
C LEU A 157 -0.33 9.63 -2.11
N LEU A 158 0.32 9.77 -0.94
CA LEU A 158 1.49 10.63 -0.78
C LEU A 158 2.69 10.14 -1.62
N ILE A 159 2.89 8.83 -1.76
CA ILE A 159 3.91 8.25 -2.64
C ILE A 159 3.63 8.60 -4.11
N LEU A 160 2.37 8.55 -4.54
CA LEU A 160 2.00 8.96 -5.90
C LEU A 160 2.23 10.45 -6.13
N LEU A 161 1.86 11.29 -5.16
CA LEU A 161 2.13 12.72 -5.22
C LEU A 161 3.64 13.00 -5.31
N ALA A 162 4.44 12.34 -4.48
CA ALA A 162 5.90 12.44 -4.52
C ALA A 162 6.47 11.95 -5.86
N ALA A 163 5.87 10.92 -6.49
CA ALA A 163 6.28 10.46 -7.81
C ALA A 163 6.00 11.50 -8.92
N VAL A 164 4.88 12.23 -8.83
CA VAL A 164 4.57 13.33 -9.75
C VAL A 164 5.53 14.50 -9.52
N ALA A 165 5.76 14.90 -8.27
CA ALA A 165 6.72 15.95 -7.91
C ALA A 165 8.14 15.64 -8.42
N LEU A 166 8.59 14.39 -8.24
CA LEU A 166 9.89 13.93 -8.74
C LEU A 166 10.00 14.07 -10.27
N ARG A 167 8.91 13.82 -11.01
CA ARG A 167 8.88 13.98 -12.46
C ARG A 167 8.85 15.44 -12.90
N MET A 168 8.29 16.32 -12.07
CA MET A 168 8.24 17.77 -12.33
C MET A 168 9.51 18.49 -11.87
N GLY A 169 10.41 17.81 -11.15
CA GLY A 169 11.69 18.38 -10.69
C GLY A 169 11.56 19.34 -9.51
N ILE A 170 10.50 19.19 -8.69
CA ILE A 170 10.20 20.01 -7.51
C ILE A 170 10.33 19.23 -6.20
#